data_AF-A0A804RKT6-F1
#
_entry.id   AF-A0A804RKT6-F1
#
_cell.length_a   1.000
_cell.length_b   1.000
_cell.length_c   1.000
_cell.angle_alpha   90.00
_cell.angle_beta   90.00
_cell.angle_gamma   90.00
#
_symmetry.space_group_name_H-M   'P 1'
#
loop_
_entity.id
_entity.type
_entity.pdbx_description
1 polymer ?
#
loop_
_entity_poly.entity_id
_entity_poly.type
_entity_poly.pdbx_seq_one_letter_code
_entity_poly.pdbx_strand_id
1 'polypeptide(L)'
;MYQCKDMLIKDVTVTALGDSPNTDGIHMGDSSGITITNTVISVSDDCISFSPGTSKVNITGVTYGSGHGISIGSLGRYKDEKDDTNINVKDCTLKKTTFGVRIKAYEDAASVLTVSKIHYENIKMEDSANPIFIDMKYCPNKLCTANDASKVTVKDVTFKNITAPPPPRRPSACSALPRSHAPA
;
A
#
# COMPACT_ATOMS: atom_id res chain seq x y z
N MET A 1 8.60 -7.70 11.47
CA MET A 1 8.25 -9.02 12.06
C MET A 1 8.43 -10.10 11.00
N TYR A 2 9.01 -11.24 11.36
CA TYR A 2 9.37 -12.29 10.41
C TYR A 2 9.22 -13.66 11.07
N GLN A 3 8.60 -14.62 10.39
CA GLN A 3 8.35 -15.97 10.92
C GLN A 3 7.58 -15.99 12.25
N CYS A 4 6.69 -15.01 12.42
CA CYS A 4 5.84 -14.92 13.60
C CYS A 4 4.56 -15.75 13.42
N LYS A 5 4.07 -16.30 14.52
CA LYS A 5 2.80 -17.02 14.58
C LYS A 5 1.93 -16.47 15.70
N ASP A 6 0.65 -16.33 15.44
CA ASP A 6 -0.38 -16.04 16.45
C ASP A 6 -0.07 -14.78 17.29
N MET A 7 0.33 -13.70 16.61
CA MET A 7 0.64 -12.43 17.27
C MET A 7 -0.52 -11.43 17.22
N LEU A 8 -0.67 -10.69 18.31
CA LEU A 8 -1.55 -9.53 18.43
C LEU A 8 -0.72 -8.26 18.56
N ILE A 9 -0.95 -7.30 17.67
CA ILE A 9 -0.49 -5.92 17.79
C ILE A 9 -1.72 -5.05 18.03
N LYS A 10 -1.79 -4.41 19.20
CA LYS A 10 -2.96 -3.67 19.62
C LYS A 10 -2.55 -2.38 20.32
N ASP A 11 -3.31 -1.30 20.06
CA ASP A 11 -3.16 0.00 20.73
C ASP A 11 -1.75 0.60 20.55
N VAL A 12 -1.11 0.32 19.40
CA VAL A 12 0.24 0.79 19.09
C VAL A 12 0.18 2.11 18.33
N THR A 13 1.14 2.99 18.63
CA THR A 13 1.42 4.19 17.84
C THR A 13 2.82 4.11 17.26
N VAL A 14 2.95 4.28 15.94
CA VAL A 14 4.24 4.35 15.24
C VAL A 14 4.34 5.70 14.54
N THR A 15 5.39 6.46 14.83
CA THR A 15 5.60 7.79 14.24
C THR A 15 7.03 7.99 13.78
N ALA A 16 7.19 8.61 12.62
CA ALA A 16 8.45 9.13 12.11
C ALA A 16 8.25 10.52 11.49
N LEU A 17 9.35 11.21 11.21
CA LEU A 17 9.31 12.46 10.44
C LEU A 17 8.86 12.18 9.00
N GLY A 18 8.04 13.07 8.43
CA GLY A 18 7.38 12.83 7.14
C GLY A 18 8.31 12.77 5.93
N ASP A 19 9.54 13.25 6.07
CA ASP A 19 10.61 13.23 5.06
C ASP A 19 11.65 12.12 5.31
N SER A 20 11.47 11.28 6.34
CA SER A 20 12.41 10.22 6.69
C SER A 20 12.22 8.99 5.78
N PRO A 21 13.13 8.71 4.83
CA PRO A 21 12.94 7.67 3.83
C PRO A 21 12.80 6.27 4.47
N ASN A 22 12.03 5.40 3.81
CA ASN A 22 11.89 3.97 4.15
C ASN A 22 11.43 3.70 5.59
N THR A 23 10.62 4.60 6.14
CA THR A 23 9.97 4.38 7.42
C THR A 23 8.67 3.63 7.19
N ASP A 24 8.75 2.29 7.18
CA ASP A 24 7.57 1.43 7.22
C ASP A 24 7.00 1.41 8.64
N GLY A 25 5.68 1.35 8.78
CA GLY A 25 5.01 1.25 10.08
C GLY A 25 5.13 -0.16 10.68
N ILE A 26 4.41 -1.12 10.10
CA ILE A 26 4.51 -2.54 10.47
C ILE A 26 4.83 -3.34 9.21
N HIS A 27 6.07 -3.84 9.15
CA HIS A 27 6.51 -4.74 8.08
C HIS A 27 6.43 -6.20 8.54
N MET A 28 5.79 -7.07 7.77
CA MET A 28 5.70 -8.50 8.06
C MET A 28 6.10 -9.37 6.87
N GLY A 29 6.73 -10.50 7.13
CA GLY A 29 7.04 -11.51 6.12
C GLY A 29 6.99 -12.91 6.71
N ASP A 30 6.66 -13.90 5.87
CA ASP A 30 6.75 -15.31 6.21
C ASP A 30 6.01 -15.66 7.54
N SER A 31 4.92 -14.97 7.83
CA SER A 31 4.22 -14.97 9.12
C SER A 31 2.76 -15.44 9.00
N SER A 32 2.16 -15.92 10.10
CA SER A 32 0.77 -16.38 10.05
C SER A 32 -0.04 -16.10 11.32
N GLY A 33 -1.34 -15.85 11.19
CA GLY A 33 -2.21 -15.66 12.35
C GLY A 33 -1.97 -14.31 13.04
N ILE A 34 -1.74 -13.27 12.24
CA ILE A 34 -1.41 -11.94 12.75
C ILE A 34 -2.69 -11.11 12.87
N THR A 35 -2.89 -10.47 14.02
CA THR A 35 -3.96 -9.50 14.22
C THR A 35 -3.36 -8.14 14.55
N ILE A 36 -3.74 -7.11 13.80
CA ILE A 36 -3.39 -5.71 14.07
C ILE A 36 -4.69 -4.95 14.31
N THR A 37 -4.80 -4.28 15.47
CA THR A 37 -6.03 -3.55 15.80
C THR A 37 -5.78 -2.24 16.53
N ASN A 38 -6.67 -1.27 16.30
CA ASN A 38 -6.67 0.03 16.98
C ASN A 38 -5.27 0.70 17.00
N THR A 39 -4.63 0.77 15.84
CA THR A 39 -3.24 1.22 15.71
C THR A 39 -3.18 2.52 14.91
N VAL A 40 -2.32 3.44 15.34
CA VAL A 40 -2.08 4.71 14.65
C VAL A 40 -0.68 4.71 14.07
N ILE A 41 -0.56 4.94 12.76
CA ILE A 41 0.73 4.94 12.07
C ILE A 41 0.88 6.26 11.32
N SER A 42 2.01 6.94 11.48
CA SER A 42 2.35 8.15 10.73
C SER A 42 3.83 8.14 10.40
N VAL A 43 4.15 7.62 9.22
CA VAL A 43 5.51 7.44 8.72
C VAL A 43 5.59 8.00 7.29
N SER A 44 6.65 7.78 6.52
CA SER A 44 6.73 8.27 5.13
C SER A 44 6.56 7.18 4.09
N ASP A 45 6.74 5.89 4.45
CA ASP A 45 6.68 4.76 3.51
C ASP A 45 5.42 3.92 3.75
N ASP A 46 5.44 2.60 3.66
CA ASP A 46 4.22 1.80 3.84
C ASP A 46 3.69 1.86 5.28
N CYS A 47 2.37 2.03 5.43
CA CYS A 47 1.69 1.90 6.72
C CYS A 47 1.88 0.49 7.29
N ILE A 48 1.50 -0.49 6.49
CA ILE A 48 1.63 -1.91 6.76
C ILE A 48 2.07 -2.55 5.45
N SER A 49 3.18 -3.28 5.49
CA SER A 49 3.76 -3.94 4.33
C SER A 49 3.89 -5.45 4.55
N PHE A 50 3.62 -6.20 3.49
CA PHE A 50 3.69 -7.66 3.48
C PHE A 50 4.78 -8.11 2.51
N SER A 51 5.88 -8.62 3.04
CA SER A 51 6.78 -9.50 2.32
C SER A 51 6.13 -10.88 2.10
N PRO A 52 6.56 -11.61 1.06
CA PRO A 52 6.01 -12.92 0.72
C PRO A 52 5.93 -13.92 1.88
N GLY A 53 5.01 -14.87 1.76
CA GLY A 53 4.81 -15.98 2.70
C GLY A 53 3.92 -15.67 3.89
N THR A 54 3.10 -14.63 3.80
CA THR A 54 2.24 -14.18 4.89
C THR A 54 0.81 -14.69 4.72
N SER A 55 0.20 -15.22 5.79
CA SER A 55 -1.17 -15.71 5.73
C SER A 55 -2.02 -15.49 6.97
N LYS A 56 -3.35 -15.53 6.82
CA LYS A 56 -4.32 -15.41 7.93
C LYS A 56 -4.07 -14.13 8.74
N VAL A 57 -4.12 -12.99 8.07
CA VAL A 57 -3.90 -11.69 8.71
C VAL A 57 -5.23 -10.94 8.80
N ASN A 58 -5.49 -10.34 9.97
CA ASN A 58 -6.63 -9.46 10.19
C ASN A 58 -6.15 -8.09 10.67
N ILE A 59 -6.50 -7.04 9.93
CA ILE A 59 -6.18 -5.65 10.25
C ILE A 59 -7.49 -4.89 10.43
N THR A 60 -7.69 -4.27 11.58
CA THR A 60 -8.92 -3.53 11.89
C THR A 60 -8.65 -2.22 12.61
N GLY A 61 -9.40 -1.15 12.29
CA GLY A 61 -9.31 0.09 13.06
C GLY A 61 -7.95 0.78 12.98
N VAL A 62 -7.22 0.63 11.86
CA VAL A 62 -5.95 1.33 11.66
C VAL A 62 -6.23 2.74 11.13
N THR A 63 -5.61 3.74 11.78
CA THR A 63 -5.55 5.10 11.25
C THR A 63 -4.13 5.37 10.77
N TYR A 64 -4.02 5.72 9.50
CA TYR A 64 -2.76 6.01 8.86
C TYR A 64 -2.67 7.47 8.40
N GLY A 65 -1.54 8.08 8.70
CA GLY A 65 -1.12 9.37 8.18
C GLY A 65 -0.62 9.28 6.73
N SER A 66 0.23 10.23 6.35
CA SER A 66 0.81 10.31 5.00
C SER A 66 1.72 9.13 4.67
N GLY A 67 1.91 8.85 3.38
CA GLY A 67 2.90 7.87 2.87
C GLY A 67 2.28 6.87 1.88
N HIS A 68 2.68 5.60 1.92
CA HIS A 68 2.40 4.62 0.85
C HIS A 68 1.25 3.65 1.11
N GLY A 69 0.54 3.78 2.24
CA GLY A 69 -0.69 3.02 2.51
C GLY A 69 -0.43 1.57 2.88
N ILE A 70 -1.40 0.69 2.65
CA ILE A 70 -1.30 -0.74 3.00
C ILE A 70 -0.90 -1.52 1.76
N SER A 71 0.31 -2.10 1.77
CA SER A 71 0.96 -2.66 0.58
C SER A 71 1.29 -4.13 0.72
N ILE A 72 0.71 -4.99 -0.12
CA ILE A 72 1.21 -6.35 -0.33
C ILE A 72 2.38 -6.28 -1.31
N GLY A 73 3.51 -6.87 -0.93
CA GLY A 73 4.76 -6.87 -1.66
C GLY A 73 5.80 -5.87 -1.12
N SER A 74 6.93 -5.71 -1.81
CA SER A 74 7.15 -6.20 -3.19
C SER A 74 7.31 -7.71 -3.31
N LEU A 75 6.70 -8.29 -4.33
CA LEU A 75 6.64 -9.73 -4.56
C LEU A 75 7.45 -10.17 -5.78
N GLY A 76 8.01 -11.37 -5.72
CA GLY A 76 8.67 -12.05 -6.82
C GLY A 76 10.16 -11.74 -6.95
N ARG A 77 10.79 -11.00 -6.02
CA ARG A 77 12.18 -10.54 -6.22
C ARG A 77 13.18 -11.69 -6.19
N TYR A 78 12.99 -12.61 -5.25
CA TYR A 78 13.85 -13.75 -5.00
C TYR A 78 13.17 -15.03 -5.48
N LYS A 79 13.95 -16.12 -5.57
CA LYS A 79 13.43 -17.47 -5.86
C LYS A 79 12.76 -18.04 -4.61
N ASP A 80 11.84 -18.98 -4.83
CA ASP A 80 11.16 -19.76 -3.80
C ASP A 80 10.40 -18.93 -2.76
N GLU A 81 9.96 -17.73 -3.15
CA GLU A 81 9.04 -16.91 -2.35
C GLU A 81 7.66 -17.57 -2.30
N LYS A 82 7.03 -17.50 -1.13
CA LYS A 82 5.76 -18.18 -0.85
C LYS A 82 4.56 -17.26 -1.10
N ASP A 83 3.40 -17.89 -1.28
CA ASP A 83 2.14 -17.20 -1.46
C ASP A 83 1.76 -16.31 -0.27
N ASP A 84 1.08 -15.20 -0.59
CA ASP A 84 0.37 -14.38 0.38
C ASP A 84 -1.13 -14.68 0.29
N THR A 85 -1.77 -15.06 1.40
CA THR A 85 -3.17 -15.47 1.34
C THR A 85 -4.01 -15.20 2.60
N ASN A 86 -5.30 -14.94 2.40
CA ASN A 86 -6.25 -14.73 3.51
C ASN A 86 -5.84 -13.52 4.37
N ILE A 87 -5.79 -12.36 3.73
CA ILE A 87 -5.48 -11.06 4.35
C ILE A 87 -6.75 -10.23 4.32
N ASN A 88 -7.24 -9.86 5.50
CA ASN A 88 -8.44 -9.06 5.68
C ASN A 88 -8.06 -7.71 6.28
N VAL A 89 -8.44 -6.63 5.62
CA VAL A 89 -8.23 -5.25 6.07
C VAL A 89 -9.59 -4.57 6.14
N LYS A 90 -9.98 -4.16 7.34
CA LYS A 90 -11.31 -3.59 7.59
C LYS A 90 -11.26 -2.31 8.42
N ASP A 91 -12.23 -1.44 8.21
CA ASP A 91 -12.53 -0.31 9.09
C ASP A 91 -11.29 0.58 9.33
N CYS A 92 -10.57 0.89 8.25
CA CYS A 92 -9.34 1.68 8.31
C CYS A 92 -9.54 3.07 7.71
N THR A 93 -8.81 4.05 8.24
CA THR A 93 -8.75 5.41 7.69
C THR A 93 -7.34 5.70 7.21
N LEU A 94 -7.16 5.99 5.91
CA LEU A 94 -5.88 6.32 5.29
C LEU A 94 -5.91 7.78 4.85
N LYS A 95 -4.91 8.58 5.26
CA LYS A 95 -4.89 10.03 5.00
C LYS A 95 -3.68 10.42 4.18
N LYS A 96 -3.83 11.29 3.18
CA LYS A 96 -2.70 11.89 2.42
C LYS A 96 -1.74 10.83 1.86
N THR A 97 -2.27 9.76 1.29
CA THR A 97 -1.46 8.65 0.82
C THR A 97 -1.19 8.73 -0.68
N THR A 98 0.01 8.34 -1.11
CA THR A 98 0.32 8.13 -2.52
C THR A 98 -0.51 6.97 -3.07
N PHE A 99 -0.67 5.92 -2.28
CA PHE A 99 -1.50 4.75 -2.56
C PHE A 99 -2.37 4.44 -1.34
N GLY A 100 -3.64 4.09 -1.54
CA GLY A 100 -4.50 3.63 -0.45
C GLY A 100 -4.19 2.19 -0.09
N VAL A 101 -4.73 1.27 -0.88
CA VAL A 101 -4.41 -0.16 -0.81
C VAL A 101 -3.65 -0.56 -2.06
N ARG A 102 -2.56 -1.30 -1.89
CA ARG A 102 -1.61 -1.59 -2.95
C ARG A 102 -1.19 -3.05 -2.99
N ILE A 103 -1.02 -3.59 -4.19
CA ILE A 103 -0.33 -4.86 -4.44
C ILE A 103 0.78 -4.57 -5.45
N LYS A 104 2.04 -4.94 -5.16
CA LYS A 104 3.20 -4.65 -6.01
C LYS A 104 4.04 -5.92 -6.23
N ALA A 105 4.22 -6.29 -7.49
CA ALA A 105 5.02 -7.43 -7.92
C ALA A 105 6.04 -7.01 -8.98
N TYR A 106 7.25 -7.56 -8.86
CA TYR A 106 8.33 -7.27 -9.81
C TYR A 106 7.93 -7.68 -11.22
N GLU A 107 8.28 -6.83 -12.19
CA GLU A 107 8.07 -7.12 -13.62
C GLU A 107 8.78 -8.42 -14.00
N ASP A 108 10.03 -8.57 -13.57
CA ASP A 108 10.88 -9.72 -13.84
C ASP A 108 10.89 -10.78 -12.72
N ALA A 109 9.73 -11.01 -12.10
CA ALA A 109 9.59 -11.90 -10.96
C ALA A 109 10.32 -13.25 -11.15
N ALA A 110 11.24 -13.55 -10.23
CA ALA A 110 12.00 -14.79 -10.17
C ALA A 110 11.17 -15.95 -9.62
N SER A 111 10.19 -15.67 -8.77
CA SER A 111 9.27 -16.65 -8.18
C SER A 111 7.93 -16.72 -8.89
N VAL A 112 7.39 -17.94 -8.99
CA VAL A 112 5.99 -18.18 -9.31
C VAL A 112 5.23 -18.28 -8.00
N LEU A 113 4.46 -17.24 -7.67
CA LEU A 113 3.67 -17.19 -6.44
C LEU A 113 2.30 -16.58 -6.69
N THR A 114 1.40 -16.78 -5.74
CA THR A 114 0.02 -16.30 -5.80
C THR A 114 -0.29 -15.41 -4.60
N VAL A 115 -0.87 -14.25 -4.88
CA VAL A 115 -1.61 -13.44 -3.90
C VAL A 115 -3.09 -13.77 -4.04
N SER A 116 -3.73 -14.26 -2.98
CA SER A 116 -5.13 -14.67 -3.06
C SER A 116 -5.93 -14.44 -1.79
N LYS A 117 -7.26 -14.37 -1.92
CA LYS A 117 -8.20 -14.20 -0.79
C LYS A 117 -7.87 -12.93 0.01
N ILE A 118 -7.77 -11.83 -0.71
CA ILE A 118 -7.51 -10.51 -0.13
C ILE A 118 -8.83 -9.76 -0.05
N HIS A 119 -9.13 -9.20 1.11
CA HIS A 119 -10.41 -8.52 1.34
C HIS A 119 -10.18 -7.16 2.00
N TYR A 120 -10.48 -6.10 1.27
CA TYR A 120 -10.50 -4.73 1.76
C TYR A 120 -11.94 -4.27 1.94
N GLU A 121 -12.31 -3.85 3.15
CA GLU A 121 -13.68 -3.43 3.46
C GLU A 121 -13.70 -2.17 4.33
N ASN A 122 -14.62 -1.24 4.04
CA ASN A 122 -14.80 -0.01 4.83
C ASN A 122 -13.49 0.77 4.99
N ILE A 123 -12.79 1.03 3.88
CA ILE A 123 -11.56 1.81 3.87
C ILE A 123 -11.91 3.25 3.49
N LYS A 124 -11.79 4.15 4.46
CA LYS A 124 -11.97 5.59 4.25
C LYS A 124 -10.62 6.20 3.86
N MET A 125 -10.56 6.82 2.70
CA MET A 125 -9.37 7.48 2.20
C MET A 125 -9.62 8.98 2.12
N GLU A 126 -8.78 9.76 2.80
CA GLU A 126 -8.84 11.22 2.82
C GLU A 126 -7.61 11.73 2.06
N ASP A 127 -7.79 12.27 0.85
CA ASP A 127 -6.68 12.79 0.03
C ASP A 127 -5.68 11.68 -0.39
N SER A 128 -6.19 10.53 -0.84
CA SER A 128 -5.36 9.47 -1.44
C SER A 128 -5.24 9.69 -2.95
N ALA A 129 -4.01 9.76 -3.47
CA ALA A 129 -3.75 9.98 -4.89
C ALA A 129 -4.17 8.78 -5.74
N ASN A 130 -3.89 7.55 -5.27
CA ASN A 130 -4.25 6.30 -5.93
C ASN A 130 -4.94 5.37 -4.94
N PRO A 131 -6.28 5.46 -4.78
CA PRO A 131 -7.01 4.70 -3.77
C PRO A 131 -6.77 3.19 -3.81
N ILE A 132 -6.79 2.61 -5.01
CA ILE A 132 -6.51 1.18 -5.25
C ILE A 132 -5.44 1.12 -6.35
N PHE A 133 -4.35 0.40 -6.08
CA PHE A 133 -3.25 0.31 -7.04
C PHE A 133 -2.65 -1.11 -7.09
N ILE A 134 -2.71 -1.74 -8.25
CA ILE A 134 -2.09 -3.05 -8.50
C ILE A 134 -1.00 -2.85 -9.54
N ASP A 135 0.25 -2.97 -9.10
CA ASP A 135 1.44 -2.77 -9.92
C ASP A 135 2.14 -4.10 -10.17
N MET A 136 1.91 -4.69 -11.34
CA MET A 136 2.58 -5.92 -11.79
C MET A 136 3.84 -5.63 -12.60
N LYS A 137 4.30 -4.37 -12.63
CA LYS A 137 5.52 -3.91 -13.28
C LYS A 137 6.43 -3.17 -12.31
N TYR A 138 6.34 -3.53 -11.02
CA TYR A 138 7.11 -2.86 -9.99
C TYR A 138 8.60 -3.02 -10.29
N CYS A 139 9.29 -1.90 -10.53
CA CYS A 139 10.69 -1.93 -10.88
C CYS A 139 11.46 -0.75 -10.25
N PRO A 140 11.74 -0.82 -8.95
CA PRO A 140 12.48 0.25 -8.28
C PRO A 140 13.86 0.40 -8.94
N ASN A 141 14.23 1.65 -9.21
CA ASN A 141 15.50 2.03 -9.86
C ASN A 141 15.72 1.50 -11.28
N LYS A 142 14.68 0.95 -11.95
CA LYS A 142 14.77 0.43 -13.34
C LYS A 142 15.84 -0.65 -13.53
N LEU A 143 16.06 -1.47 -12.50
CA LEU A 143 17.07 -2.54 -12.51
C LEU A 143 16.54 -3.89 -13.01
N CYS A 144 15.26 -3.95 -13.40
CA CYS A 144 14.62 -5.17 -13.87
C CYS A 144 15.12 -5.50 -15.26
N THR A 145 15.28 -6.79 -15.50
CA THR A 145 15.59 -7.29 -16.84
C THR A 145 14.33 -7.29 -17.69
N ALA A 146 14.46 -6.97 -18.98
CA ALA A 146 13.34 -7.05 -19.91
C ALA A 146 12.91 -8.52 -20.04
N ASN A 147 11.91 -8.91 -19.26
CA ASN A 147 11.34 -10.26 -19.26
C ASN A 147 9.85 -10.18 -19.60
N ASP A 148 9.30 -11.35 -19.92
CA ASP A 148 7.86 -11.56 -20.03
C ASP A 148 7.12 -11.09 -18.77
N ALA A 149 5.79 -10.98 -18.86
CA ALA A 149 4.94 -10.55 -17.75
C ALA A 149 5.28 -11.23 -16.41
N SER A 150 5.13 -10.50 -15.31
CA SER A 150 5.38 -10.99 -13.95
C SER A 150 4.78 -12.37 -13.72
N LYS A 151 5.56 -13.27 -13.11
CA LYS A 151 5.15 -14.63 -12.73
C LYS A 151 4.25 -14.67 -11.49
N VAL A 152 3.97 -13.53 -10.89
CA VAL A 152 3.06 -13.42 -9.74
C VAL A 152 1.62 -13.38 -10.23
N THR A 153 0.78 -14.25 -9.66
CA THR A 153 -0.67 -14.25 -9.92
C THR A 153 -1.39 -13.50 -8.80
N VAL A 154 -2.26 -12.55 -9.14
CA VAL A 154 -3.17 -11.91 -8.19
C VAL A 154 -4.59 -12.36 -8.52
N LYS A 155 -5.27 -12.99 -7.55
CA LYS A 155 -6.65 -13.48 -7.72
C LYS A 155 -7.46 -13.33 -6.44
N ASP A 156 -8.78 -13.44 -6.53
CA ASP A 156 -9.68 -13.43 -5.38
C ASP A 156 -9.46 -12.20 -4.46
N VAL A 157 -9.38 -11.01 -5.06
CA VAL A 157 -9.25 -9.73 -4.36
C VAL A 157 -10.60 -9.03 -4.36
N THR A 158 -11.09 -8.69 -3.17
CA THR A 158 -12.36 -7.99 -2.99
C THR A 158 -12.12 -6.59 -2.43
N PHE A 159 -12.75 -5.60 -3.06
CA PHE A 159 -12.83 -4.22 -2.57
C PHE A 159 -14.29 -3.89 -2.29
N LYS A 160 -14.62 -3.59 -1.03
CA LYS A 160 -15.98 -3.29 -0.61
C LYS A 160 -16.00 -1.99 0.19
N ASN A 161 -16.88 -1.06 -0.19
CA ASN A 161 -17.03 0.22 0.53
C ASN A 161 -15.69 0.96 0.70
N ILE A 162 -14.96 1.15 -0.41
CA ILE A 162 -13.76 1.99 -0.46
C ILE A 162 -14.21 3.40 -0.83
N THR A 163 -13.98 4.37 0.05
CA THR A 163 -14.40 5.76 -0.17
C THR A 163 -13.19 6.67 -0.29
N ALA A 164 -13.03 7.33 -1.43
CA ALA A 164 -11.97 8.30 -1.67
C ALA A 164 -12.56 9.56 -2.32
N PRO A 165 -12.94 10.58 -1.53
CA PRO A 165 -13.41 11.84 -2.09
C PRO A 165 -12.29 12.48 -2.93
N PRO A 166 -12.64 13.14 -4.05
CA PRO A 166 -11.66 13.92 -4.79
C PRO A 166 -11.05 14.98 -3.85
N PRO A 167 -9.76 15.31 -4.01
CA PRO A 167 -9.14 16.36 -3.21
C PRO A 167 -9.99 17.63 -3.33
N PRO A 168 -10.16 18.41 -2.24
CA PRO A 168 -10.94 19.64 -2.29
C PRO A 168 -10.41 20.49 -3.45
N ARG A 169 -11.30 20.85 -4.38
CA ARG A 169 -10.97 21.69 -5.54
C ARG A 169 -10.27 22.93 -5.01
N ARG A 170 -8.94 23.02 -5.17
CA ARG A 170 -8.23 24.27 -4.93
C ARG A 170 -8.82 25.28 -5.92
N PRO A 171 -9.23 26.48 -5.50
CA PRO A 171 -9.64 27.51 -6.44
C PRO A 171 -8.49 27.68 -7.45
N SER A 172 -8.77 27.46 -8.73
CA SER A 172 -7.83 27.80 -9.78
C SER A 172 -7.53 29.29 -9.64
N ALA A 173 -6.31 29.63 -9.23
CA ALA A 173 -5.85 31.00 -9.34
C ALA A 173 -5.92 31.36 -10.83
N CYS A 174 -6.89 32.19 -11.20
CA CYS A 174 -6.91 32.83 -12.51
C CYS A 174 -5.69 33.77 -12.55
N SER A 175 -4.57 33.27 -13.08
CA SER A 175 -3.50 34.14 -13.51
C SER A 175 -4.00 34.87 -14.75
N ALA A 176 -4.44 36.11 -14.57
CA ALA A 176 -4.70 37.01 -15.68
C ALA A 176 -3.36 37.29 -16.37
N LEU A 177 -3.22 36.83 -17.62
CA LEU A 177 -2.11 37.25 -18.47
C LEU A 177 -2.14 38.79 -18.58
N PRO A 178 -1.01 39.48 -18.39
CA PRO A 178 -0.96 40.91 -18.58
C PRO A 178 -1.24 41.22 -20.06
N ARG A 179 -2.18 42.13 -20.32
CA ARG A 179 -2.45 42.66 -21.66
C ARG A 179 -1.16 43.30 -22.18
N SER A 180 -0.59 42.72 -23.23
CA SER A 180 0.44 43.39 -24.02
C SER A 180 -0.14 44.68 -24.58
N HIS A 181 0.60 45.77 -24.39
CA HIS A 181 0.30 47.07 -24.96
C HIS A 181 0.39 46.96 -26.49
N ALA A 182 -0.68 47.40 -27.18
CA ALA A 182 -0.58 47.75 -28.59
C ALA A 182 0.10 49.14 -28.69
N PRO A 183 1.11 49.33 -29.55
CA PRO A 183 1.64 50.67 -29.79
C PRO A 183 0.68 51.46 -30.69
N ALA A 184 0.68 52.78 -30.48
CA ALA A 184 -0.02 53.78 -31.28
C ALA A 184 0.64 53.99 -32.65
#